data_AF-A0A940ZPN2-F1
#
_entry.id   AF-A0A940ZPN2-F1
#
_cell.length_a   1.000
_cell.length_b   1.000
_cell.length_c   1.000
_cell.angle_alpha   90.00
_cell.angle_beta   90.00
_cell.angle_gamma   90.00
#
_symmetry.space_group_name_H-M   'P 1'
#
loop_
_entity.id
_entity.type
_entity.pdbx_description
1 polymer ?
#
loop_
_entity_poly.entity_id
_entity_poly.type
_entity_poly.pdbx_seq_one_letter_code
_entity_poly.pdbx_strand_id
1 'polypeptide(L)' 'MPIYEYTCRKCGNEFEVIIFGDDTPECPECGAKDP' A
#
# COMPACT_ATOMS: atom_id res chain seq x y z
N MET A 1 -15.98 5.55 -0.78
CA MET A 1 -14.56 5.36 -1.12
C MET A 1 -14.00 4.36 -0.13
N PRO A 2 -13.64 3.14 -0.52
CA PRO A 2 -12.97 2.21 0.37
C PRO A 2 -11.53 2.70 0.60
N ILE A 3 -11.19 2.97 1.85
CA ILE A 3 -9.81 3.18 2.29
C ILE A 3 -9.31 1.80 2.71
N TYR A 4 -8.14 1.41 2.24
CA TYR A 4 -7.50 0.15 2.60
C TYR A 4 -6.28 0.43 3.47
N GLU A 5 -6.10 -0.39 4.49
CA GLU A 5 -4.91 -0.39 5.35
C GLU A 5 -3.99 -1.52 4.89
N TYR A 6 -2.72 -1.20 4.68
CA TYR A 6 -1.69 -2.13 4.24
C TYR A 6 -0.48 -2.11 5.17
N THR A 7 0.10 -3.28 5.39
CA THR A 7 1.36 -3.44 6.12
C THR A 7 2.40 -4.00 5.18
N CYS A 8 3.33 -3.16 4.72
CA CYS A 8 4.33 -3.57 3.75
C CYS A 8 5.17 -4.74 4.28
N ARG A 9 5.17 -5.87 3.58
CA ARG A 9 5.94 -7.06 3.97
C ARG A 9 7.46 -6.88 3.97
N LYS A 10 7.97 -5.88 3.25
CA LYS A 10 9.41 -5.63 3.10
C LYS A 10 10.00 -4.79 4.23
N CYS A 11 9.37 -3.67 4.56
CA CYS A 11 9.85 -2.74 5.60
C CYS A 11 9.00 -2.73 6.86
N GLY A 12 7.83 -3.38 6.86
CA GLY A 12 6.89 -3.38 7.98
C GLY A 12 6.08 -2.09 8.11
N ASN A 13 6.18 -1.16 7.15
CA ASN A 13 5.46 0.11 7.23
C ASN A 13 3.95 -0.08 7.06
N GLU A 14 3.18 0.44 7.99
CA GLU A 14 1.73 0.50 7.94
C GLU A 14 1.29 1.80 7.26
N PHE A 15 0.44 1.70 6.25
CA PHE A 15 -0.06 2.87 5.53
C PHE A 15 -1.48 2.65 5.01
N GLU A 16 -2.22 3.75 4.95
CA GLU A 16 -3.56 3.79 4.37
C GLU A 16 -3.46 4.31 2.94
N VAL A 17 -4.15 3.65 2.01
CA VAL A 17 -4.17 4.06 0.60
C VAL A 17 -5.57 3.90 0.02
N ILE A 18 -5.89 4.81 -0.90
CA ILE A 18 -7.11 4.78 -1.69
C ILE A 18 -6.74 4.18 -3.04
N ILE A 19 -7.26 2.99 -3.33
CA ILE A 19 -7.06 2.32 -4.62
C ILE A 19 -8.21 2.70 -5.55
N PHE A 20 -7.85 3.15 -6.75
CA PHE A 20 -8.80 3.43 -7.82
C PHE A 20 -8.72 2.32 -8.87
N GLY A 21 -9.79 1.53 -9.02
CA GLY A 21 -9.83 0.44 -9.99
C GLY A 21 -8.84 -0.69 -9.65
N ASP A 22 -8.06 -1.12 -10.65
CA ASP A 22 -7.10 -2.23 -10.55
C ASP A 22 -5.66 -1.75 -10.23
N ASP A 23 -5.50 -0.55 -9.67
CA ASP A 23 -4.18 -0.01 -9.32
C ASP A 23 -3.54 -0.79 -8.16
N THR A 24 -2.24 -1.05 -8.25
CA THR A 24 -1.51 -1.79 -7.21
C THR A 24 -0.74 -0.80 -6.35
N PRO A 25 -1.03 -0.71 -5.04
CA PRO A 25 -0.39 0.29 -4.20
C PRO A 25 1.11 -0.01 -4.03
N GLU A 26 1.92 1.04 -4.10
CA GLU A 26 3.34 0.97 -3.79
C GLU A 26 3.57 1.48 -2.35
N CYS A 27 4.46 0.82 -1.62
CA CYS A 27 4.83 1.26 -0.28
C CYS A 27 5.52 2.63 -0.36
N PRO A 28 5.01 3.67 0.33
CA PRO A 28 5.58 5.03 0.25
C PRO A 28 6.97 5.14 0.89
N GLU A 29 7.31 4.24 1.82
CA GLU A 29 8.61 4.24 2.52
C GLU A 29 9.73 3.59 1.68
N CYS A 30 9.43 2.48 0.99
CA CYS A 30 10.48 1.67 0.35
C CYS A 30 10.28 1.39 -1.15
N GLY A 31 9.15 1.84 -1.73
CA GLY A 31 8.81 1.65 -3.14
C GLY A 31 8.49 0.20 -3.52
N ALA A 32 8.23 -0.68 -2.55
CA ALA A 32 7.83 -2.06 -2.84
C ALA A 32 6.39 -2.10 -3.38
N LYS A 33 6.17 -2.81 -4.49
CA LYS A 33 4.83 -3.07 -5.07
C LYS A 33 4.14 -4.31 -4.48
N ASP A 34 4.60 -4.74 -3.31
CA ASP A 34 4.15 -5.96 -2.64
C ASP A 34 3.66 -5.59 -1.23
N PRO A 35 2.42 -5.09 -1.14
CA PRO A 35 1.78 -4.81 0.15
C PRO A 35 1.55 -6.08 0.98
#